data_AF-A0AAN4ZEQ3-F1
#
_entry.id   AF-A0AAN4ZEQ3-F1
#
_cell.length_a   1.000
_cell.length_b   1.000
_cell.length_c   1.000
_cell.angle_alpha   90.00
_cell.angle_beta   90.00
_cell.angle_gamma   90.00
#
_symmetry.space_group_name_H-M   'P 1'
#
loop_
_entity.id
_entity.type
_entity.pdbx_description
1 polymer ?
#
loop_
_entity_poly.entity_id
_entity_poly.type
_entity_poly.pdbx_seq_one_letter_code
_entity_poly.pdbx_strand_id
1 'polypeptide(L)'
;TVLNDDVIRDAKILIVLAGEPSAEAPLGRAITIFPDLAFPDATVVLPSIPLVTQIINLDRIAPVGTPGVWLLSTEALWSLEETQNPIDDLQHDRLSAFCARVPAAAAAQHGSYELNDDGSIRSLSYRKPLSDEQEQLMILGLLYLPPLVASNVLSLATTYPLSRATYHGLDSGAIGLRLSLFFDIVYATCADLEEFVRCRIAPEKIDCEHEELLELARRVIHSRLANYRTRAVILNTRAVQYLETVPSLVPFEWSHFCNTVRKQLEVNLASISSQSRPIVPYLRTALASRFTSDLHALLDAILWVSPQRVDTAVQLATVSETLWIWAGGRGGLRAGPAANEHFARHFALLERRETTQEGVRELIVALKDGNWLSTPQAIVRAARHFEAAAQVCTRRLVLEICTKHLRPSSVREGTDS
;
A
#
# COMPACT_ATOMS: atom_id res chain seq x y z
N THR A 1 -10.03 -1.15 -15.22
CA THR A 1 -10.30 0.29 -15.42
C THR A 1 -9.31 0.79 -16.44
N VAL A 2 -9.76 1.46 -17.50
CA VAL A 2 -8.83 2.07 -18.46
C VAL A 2 -8.24 3.30 -17.78
N LEU A 3 -6.92 3.32 -17.57
CA LEU A 3 -6.21 4.52 -17.11
C LEU A 3 -6.21 5.52 -18.28
N ASN A 4 -7.10 6.51 -18.25
CA ASN A 4 -7.07 7.63 -19.18
C ASN A 4 -6.42 8.85 -18.51
N ASP A 5 -6.03 9.84 -19.31
CA ASP A 5 -5.30 11.03 -18.84
C ASP A 5 -6.07 11.79 -17.74
N ASP A 6 -7.40 11.81 -17.81
CA ASP A 6 -8.25 12.46 -16.81
C ASP A 6 -8.21 11.77 -15.46
N VAL A 7 -8.09 10.44 -15.42
CA VAL A 7 -7.90 9.69 -14.17
C VAL A 7 -6.50 9.95 -13.62
N ILE A 8 -5.46 9.98 -14.46
CA ILE A 8 -4.06 10.12 -14.00
C ILE A 8 -3.78 11.51 -13.42
N ARG A 9 -4.45 12.55 -13.93
CA ARG A 9 -4.23 13.96 -13.55
C ARG A 9 -4.26 14.19 -12.04
N ASP A 10 -5.25 13.62 -11.36
CA ASP A 10 -5.49 13.80 -9.91
C ASP A 10 -5.30 12.50 -9.11
N ALA A 11 -5.00 11.37 -9.78
CA ALA A 11 -4.80 10.10 -9.11
C ALA A 11 -3.45 10.02 -8.41
N LYS A 12 -3.44 9.29 -7.30
CA LYS A 12 -2.25 8.92 -6.53
C LYS A 12 -2.09 7.43 -6.67
N ILE A 13 -1.13 7.01 -7.49
CA ILE A 13 -0.98 5.61 -7.88
C ILE A 13 0.37 5.11 -7.34
N LEU A 14 0.34 3.98 -6.63
CA LEU A 14 1.52 3.21 -6.29
C LEU A 14 1.47 1.88 -7.05
N ILE A 15 2.48 1.63 -7.87
CA ILE A 15 2.72 0.35 -8.51
C ILE A 15 3.89 -0.30 -7.80
N VAL A 16 3.65 -1.48 -7.22
CA VAL A 16 4.69 -2.26 -6.54
C VAL A 16 5.11 -3.43 -7.42
N LEU A 17 6.41 -3.55 -7.67
CA LEU A 17 7.02 -4.61 -8.46
C LEU A 17 7.62 -5.64 -7.48
N ALA A 18 6.90 -6.76 -7.30
CA ALA A 18 7.18 -7.77 -6.27
C ALA A 18 8.38 -8.71 -6.58
N GLY A 19 9.22 -8.36 -7.55
CA GLY A 19 10.33 -9.20 -8.04
C GLY A 19 9.86 -10.46 -8.75
N GLU A 20 10.81 -11.18 -9.36
CA GLU A 20 10.51 -12.42 -10.09
C GLU A 20 10.39 -13.62 -9.14
N PRO A 21 9.39 -14.51 -9.33
CA PRO A 21 9.34 -15.80 -8.67
C PRO A 21 10.58 -16.65 -8.99
N SER A 22 11.04 -17.43 -8.01
CA SER A 22 12.10 -18.43 -8.21
C SER A 22 11.72 -19.75 -7.54
N ALA A 23 12.49 -20.82 -7.78
CA ALA A 23 12.28 -22.11 -7.10
C ALA A 23 12.38 -21.99 -5.57
N GLU A 24 13.27 -21.12 -5.09
CA GLU A 24 13.46 -20.85 -3.65
C GLU A 24 12.41 -19.87 -3.09
N ALA A 25 11.85 -19.00 -3.93
CA ALA A 25 10.87 -17.99 -3.57
C ALA A 25 9.72 -17.95 -4.62
N PRO A 26 8.78 -18.91 -4.59
CA PRO A 26 7.76 -19.07 -5.62
C PRO A 26 6.74 -17.92 -5.70
N LEU A 27 6.71 -17.06 -4.68
CA LEU A 27 5.89 -15.85 -4.63
C LEU A 27 6.73 -14.57 -4.79
N GLY A 28 7.98 -14.71 -5.23
CA GLY A 28 8.97 -13.64 -5.27
C GLY A 28 9.57 -13.36 -3.89
N ARG A 29 10.65 -12.57 -3.89
CA ARG A 29 11.36 -12.16 -2.66
C ARG A 29 10.66 -11.01 -1.91
N ALA A 30 9.60 -10.42 -2.47
CA ALA A 30 8.86 -9.34 -1.83
C ALA A 30 8.22 -9.70 -0.48
N ILE A 31 7.86 -10.97 -0.31
CA ILE A 31 7.12 -11.47 0.86
C ILE A 31 7.92 -12.45 1.71
N THR A 32 9.20 -12.66 1.42
CA THR A 32 10.06 -13.51 2.24
C THR A 32 10.26 -12.89 3.62
N ILE A 33 10.40 -13.74 4.64
CA ILE A 33 10.58 -13.28 6.01
C ILE A 33 12.05 -12.92 6.21
N PHE A 34 12.30 -11.71 6.71
CA PHE A 34 13.64 -11.22 7.01
C PHE A 34 13.79 -11.03 8.53
N PRO A 35 14.60 -11.86 9.23
CA PRO A 35 14.67 -11.84 10.69
C PRO A 35 15.12 -10.50 11.29
N ASP A 36 15.99 -9.78 10.59
CA ASP A 36 16.61 -8.54 11.10
C ASP A 36 15.81 -7.28 10.78
N LEU A 37 14.69 -7.39 10.05
CA LEU A 37 13.81 -6.24 9.83
C LEU A 37 12.90 -6.10 11.06
N ALA A 38 12.97 -4.95 11.74
CA ALA A 38 12.07 -4.59 12.83
C ALA A 38 11.43 -3.23 12.52
N PHE A 39 10.13 -3.12 12.73
CA PHE A 39 9.43 -1.85 12.59
C PHE A 39 9.46 -1.09 13.91
N PRO A 40 9.92 0.18 13.91
CA PRO A 40 9.76 1.04 15.08
C PRO A 40 8.29 1.48 15.26
N ASP A 41 7.48 1.39 14.21
CA ASP A 41 6.08 1.82 14.23
C ASP A 41 5.14 0.68 14.67
N ALA A 42 4.57 0.85 15.86
CA ALA A 42 3.62 -0.09 16.44
C ALA A 42 2.20 0.01 15.83
N THR A 43 1.96 0.86 14.83
CA THR A 43 0.75 0.81 13.99
C THR A 43 0.87 -0.23 12.88
N VAL A 44 2.08 -0.69 12.57
CA VAL A 44 2.32 -1.75 11.59
C VAL A 44 2.03 -3.09 12.25
N VAL A 45 1.06 -3.81 11.70
CA VAL A 45 0.62 -5.13 12.20
C VAL A 45 1.06 -6.26 11.27
N LEU A 46 1.64 -5.92 10.12
CA LEU A 46 2.19 -6.87 9.17
C LEU A 46 3.62 -7.26 9.57
N PRO A 47 4.07 -8.48 9.23
CA PRO A 47 5.42 -8.92 9.54
C PRO A 47 6.44 -8.14 8.72
N SER A 48 7.68 -8.17 9.21
CA SER A 48 8.82 -7.51 8.60
C SER A 48 9.28 -8.21 7.33
N ILE A 49 8.55 -7.92 6.25
CA ILE A 49 8.82 -8.40 4.90
C ILE A 49 9.21 -7.23 3.99
N PRO A 50 9.99 -7.46 2.92
CA PRO A 50 10.47 -6.39 2.05
C PRO A 50 9.37 -5.46 1.51
N LEU A 51 8.23 -6.02 1.10
CA LEU A 51 7.08 -5.27 0.63
C LEU A 51 6.62 -4.21 1.63
N VAL A 52 6.45 -4.61 2.90
CA VAL A 52 5.92 -3.73 3.95
C VAL A 52 6.98 -2.68 4.31
N THR A 53 8.23 -3.08 4.43
CA THR A 53 9.35 -2.17 4.72
C THR A 53 9.47 -1.07 3.67
N GLN A 54 9.39 -1.43 2.38
CA GLN A 54 9.54 -0.44 1.32
C GLN A 54 8.33 0.49 1.19
N ILE A 55 7.12 0.01 1.48
CA ILE A 55 5.93 0.88 1.55
C ILE A 55 6.04 1.88 2.71
N ILE A 56 6.50 1.44 3.89
CA ILE A 56 6.71 2.34 5.04
C ILE A 56 7.76 3.39 4.73
N ASN A 57 8.87 3.00 4.12
CA ASN A 57 9.89 3.96 3.75
C ASN A 57 9.37 4.96 2.71
N LEU A 58 8.57 4.50 1.74
CA LEU A 58 7.93 5.38 0.77
C LEU A 58 6.98 6.36 1.45
N ASP A 59 6.15 5.91 2.39
CA ASP A 59 5.23 6.77 3.15
C ASP A 59 5.97 7.89 3.90
N ARG A 60 7.19 7.63 4.40
CA ARG A 60 8.04 8.64 5.05
C ARG A 60 8.56 9.73 4.10
N ILE A 61 8.73 9.43 2.81
CA ILE A 61 9.35 10.35 1.85
C ILE A 61 8.37 10.93 0.85
N ALA A 62 7.24 10.26 0.62
CA ALA A 62 6.24 10.67 -0.34
C ALA A 62 5.44 11.86 0.22
N PRO A 63 5.47 13.04 -0.44
CA PRO A 63 4.67 14.17 -0.02
C PRO A 63 3.18 13.84 -0.05
N VAL A 64 2.49 14.23 1.03
CA VAL A 64 1.05 14.03 1.18
C VAL A 64 0.32 14.80 0.09
N GLY A 65 -0.48 14.09 -0.70
CA GLY A 65 -1.36 14.76 -1.66
C GLY A 65 -0.85 14.80 -3.09
N THR A 66 0.38 14.39 -3.36
CA THR A 66 1.00 14.50 -4.70
C THR A 66 0.39 13.53 -5.72
N PRO A 67 -0.30 14.03 -6.77
CA PRO A 67 -0.79 13.21 -7.87
C PRO A 67 0.37 12.70 -8.73
N GLY A 68 0.21 11.51 -9.30
CA GLY A 68 1.22 10.87 -10.13
C GLY A 68 1.35 9.39 -9.84
N VAL A 69 2.41 8.79 -10.39
CA VAL A 69 2.68 7.35 -10.28
C VAL A 69 4.01 7.12 -9.60
N TRP A 70 3.98 6.42 -8.47
CA TRP A 70 5.16 5.85 -7.83
C TRP A 70 5.37 4.43 -8.32
N LEU A 71 6.58 4.12 -8.79
CA LEU A 71 7.02 2.77 -9.13
C LEU A 71 8.01 2.32 -8.04
N LEU A 72 7.62 1.31 -7.27
CA LEU A 72 8.43 0.79 -6.18
C LEU A 72 8.80 -0.67 -6.43
N SER A 73 10.09 -0.97 -6.59
CA SER A 73 10.62 -2.34 -6.59
C SER A 73 10.87 -2.81 -5.17
N THR A 74 10.61 -4.09 -4.93
CA THR A 74 11.01 -4.75 -3.69
C THR A 74 12.39 -5.39 -3.77
N GLU A 75 13.07 -5.39 -4.93
CA GLU A 75 14.36 -6.09 -5.08
C GLU A 75 15.50 -5.42 -4.29
N ALA A 76 15.41 -4.12 -4.00
CA ALA A 76 16.35 -3.42 -3.13
C ALA A 76 15.69 -3.12 -1.78
N LEU A 77 16.30 -3.60 -0.70
CA LEU A 77 15.96 -3.19 0.66
C LEU A 77 16.77 -1.97 1.03
N TRP A 78 16.10 -0.95 1.51
CA TRP A 78 16.76 0.21 2.11
C TRP A 78 16.05 0.60 3.41
N SER A 79 16.75 1.34 4.26
CA SER A 79 16.21 1.94 5.49
C SER A 79 16.68 3.38 5.57
N LEU A 80 15.76 4.27 5.92
CA LEU A 80 16.02 5.70 6.00
C LEU A 80 16.61 6.09 7.35
N GLU A 81 17.56 7.04 7.34
CA GLU A 81 17.99 7.70 8.57
C GLU A 81 16.83 8.49 9.22
N GLU A 82 16.94 8.80 10.51
CA GLU A 82 15.97 9.65 11.20
C GLU A 82 15.96 11.08 10.65
N THR A 83 17.10 11.53 10.11
CA THR A 83 17.31 12.84 9.47
C THR A 83 16.69 12.96 8.07
N GLN A 84 16.19 11.86 7.49
CA GLN A 84 15.54 11.90 6.18
C GLN A 84 14.19 12.61 6.27
N ASN A 85 14.09 13.77 5.61
CA ASN A 85 12.86 14.53 5.46
C ASN A 85 12.02 14.02 4.26
N PRO A 86 10.71 14.32 4.24
CA PRO A 86 9.89 14.19 3.04
C PRO A 86 10.47 14.95 1.84
N ILE A 87 10.16 14.47 0.63
CA ILE A 87 10.60 15.09 -0.61
C ILE A 87 9.56 16.11 -1.06
N ASP A 88 9.76 17.37 -0.70
CA ASP A 88 8.77 18.43 -0.95
C ASP A 88 8.92 19.11 -2.33
N ASP A 89 9.94 18.74 -3.10
CA ASP A 89 10.35 19.43 -4.33
C ASP A 89 10.25 18.55 -5.59
N LEU A 90 9.28 17.62 -5.61
CA LEU A 90 8.97 16.81 -6.79
C LEU A 90 8.50 17.69 -7.95
N GLN A 91 9.20 17.59 -9.09
CA GLN A 91 8.94 18.41 -10.26
C GLN A 91 7.82 17.82 -11.13
N HIS A 92 7.07 18.69 -11.80
CA HIS A 92 5.91 18.30 -12.61
C HIS A 92 6.28 17.88 -14.04
N ASP A 93 7.47 18.28 -14.50
CA ASP A 93 7.98 18.10 -15.87
C ASP A 93 9.19 17.16 -15.95
N ARG A 94 9.60 16.55 -14.82
CA ARG A 94 10.74 15.64 -14.75
C ARG A 94 10.43 14.38 -13.98
N LEU A 95 11.05 13.27 -14.37
CA LEU A 95 11.03 12.04 -13.59
C LEU A 95 11.93 12.22 -12.37
N SER A 96 11.58 11.58 -11.26
CA SER A 96 12.47 11.48 -10.10
C SER A 96 12.89 10.04 -9.91
N ALA A 97 14.19 9.78 -9.93
CA ALA A 97 14.77 8.47 -9.69
C ALA A 97 15.58 8.49 -8.40
N PHE A 98 15.32 7.52 -7.53
CA PHE A 98 15.86 7.54 -6.18
C PHE A 98 17.10 6.66 -6.05
N CYS A 99 18.09 7.18 -5.35
CA CYS A 99 19.37 6.51 -5.11
C CYS A 99 19.91 6.74 -3.70
N ALA A 100 20.92 5.98 -3.33
CA ALA A 100 21.64 6.11 -2.07
C ALA A 100 23.15 6.10 -2.31
N ARG A 101 23.91 6.81 -1.47
CA ARG A 101 25.37 6.74 -1.46
C ARG A 101 25.79 5.44 -0.77
N VAL A 102 26.57 4.62 -1.47
CA VAL A 102 27.11 3.36 -0.94
C VAL A 102 28.56 3.17 -1.38
N PRO A 103 29.36 2.38 -0.64
CA PRO A 103 30.69 1.99 -1.10
C PRO A 103 30.65 1.27 -2.46
N ALA A 104 31.67 1.44 -3.29
CA ALA A 104 31.75 0.82 -4.63
C ALA A 104 31.52 -0.70 -4.60
N ALA A 105 31.99 -1.39 -3.56
CA ALA A 105 31.77 -2.83 -3.39
C ALA A 105 30.30 -3.23 -3.24
N ALA A 106 29.49 -2.39 -2.56
CA ALA A 106 28.05 -2.61 -2.45
C ALA A 106 27.34 -2.33 -3.79
N ALA A 107 27.75 -1.27 -4.49
CA ALA A 107 27.18 -0.92 -5.80
C ALA A 107 27.53 -1.94 -6.91
N ALA A 108 28.66 -2.65 -6.81
CA ALA A 108 29.11 -3.63 -7.81
C ALA A 108 28.12 -4.80 -8.04
N GLN A 109 27.22 -5.05 -7.08
CA GLN A 109 26.18 -6.09 -7.21
C GLN A 109 24.86 -5.55 -7.77
N HIS A 110 24.81 -4.25 -8.06
CA HIS A 110 23.60 -3.47 -8.36
C HIS A 110 23.79 -2.52 -9.54
N GLY A 111 22.76 -1.72 -9.82
CA GLY A 111 22.90 -0.57 -10.69
C GLY A 111 23.31 0.70 -9.95
N SER A 112 24.00 1.59 -10.66
CA SER A 112 24.35 2.92 -10.17
C SER A 112 24.04 4.01 -11.21
N TYR A 113 23.82 5.22 -10.73
CA TYR A 113 23.68 6.42 -11.55
C TYR A 113 24.97 7.23 -11.57
N GLU A 114 25.27 7.83 -12.72
CA GLU A 114 26.22 8.93 -12.85
C GLU A 114 25.44 10.22 -13.14
N LEU A 115 25.80 11.33 -12.51
CA LEU A 115 25.06 12.58 -12.60
C LEU A 115 25.79 13.63 -13.44
N ASN A 116 25.00 14.53 -14.03
CA ASN A 116 25.48 15.82 -14.52
C ASN A 116 25.60 16.82 -13.36
N ASP A 117 26.26 17.96 -13.61
CA ASP A 117 26.44 19.03 -12.61
C ASP A 117 25.10 19.62 -12.12
N ASP A 118 24.03 19.51 -12.90
CA ASP A 118 22.68 19.97 -12.55
C ASP A 118 21.86 18.94 -11.75
N GLY A 119 22.46 17.79 -11.40
CA GLY A 119 21.80 16.70 -10.67
C GLY A 119 20.87 15.82 -11.51
N SER A 120 20.79 16.04 -12.82
CA SER A 120 20.14 15.10 -13.73
C SER A 120 21.00 13.84 -13.94
N ILE A 121 20.36 12.71 -14.21
CA ILE A 121 21.07 11.47 -14.54
C ILE A 121 21.72 11.63 -15.91
N ARG A 122 23.03 11.39 -15.98
CA ARG A 122 23.84 11.39 -17.20
C ARG A 122 23.86 10.02 -17.85
N SER A 123 24.13 9.00 -17.05
CA SER A 123 24.20 7.61 -17.47
C SER A 123 23.84 6.71 -16.31
N LEU A 124 23.59 5.45 -16.61
CA LEU A 124 23.39 4.41 -15.60
C LEU A 124 24.25 3.21 -15.93
N SER A 125 24.50 2.39 -14.93
CA SER A 125 25.23 1.14 -15.09
C SER A 125 24.62 0.03 -14.26
N TYR A 126 24.95 -1.22 -14.57
CA TYR A 126 24.49 -2.38 -13.84
C TYR A 126 25.62 -3.38 -13.67
N ARG A 127 25.88 -3.77 -12.42
CA ARG A 127 26.89 -4.75 -12.00
C ARG A 127 28.27 -4.50 -12.62
N LYS A 128 28.70 -3.22 -12.61
CA LYS A 128 30.04 -2.87 -13.08
C LYS A 128 31.10 -3.42 -12.10
N PRO A 129 32.26 -3.90 -12.60
CA PRO A 129 33.37 -4.32 -11.76
C PRO A 129 33.89 -3.14 -10.92
N LEU A 130 34.54 -3.47 -9.80
CA LEU A 130 35.10 -2.53 -8.82
C LEU A 130 36.04 -1.53 -9.51
N SER A 131 35.56 -0.31 -9.79
CA SER A 131 36.39 0.80 -10.23
C SER A 131 36.28 1.95 -9.23
N ASP A 132 37.41 2.21 -8.58
CA ASP A 132 37.72 3.26 -7.60
C ASP A 132 37.02 3.22 -6.22
N GLU A 133 37.76 3.68 -5.22
CA GLU A 133 37.38 3.78 -3.80
C GLU A 133 36.25 4.80 -3.54
N GLN A 134 35.67 5.40 -4.58
CA GLN A 134 34.65 6.43 -4.46
C GLN A 134 33.26 5.85 -4.21
N GLU A 135 32.49 6.55 -3.38
CA GLU A 135 31.08 6.24 -3.18
C GLU A 135 30.31 6.32 -4.50
N GLN A 136 29.40 5.36 -4.69
CA GLN A 136 28.55 5.24 -5.86
C GLN A 136 27.11 5.57 -5.49
N LEU A 137 26.35 6.09 -6.46
CA LEU A 137 24.92 6.35 -6.30
C LEU A 137 24.12 5.13 -6.73
N MET A 138 23.90 4.21 -5.79
CA MET A 138 23.19 2.96 -6.05
C MET A 138 21.70 3.20 -6.31
N ILE A 139 21.15 2.52 -7.33
CA ILE A 139 19.74 2.56 -7.72
C ILE A 139 18.89 1.81 -6.67
N LEU A 140 17.87 2.49 -6.14
CA LEU A 140 16.96 1.91 -5.14
C LEU A 140 15.73 1.20 -5.72
N GLY A 141 15.58 1.20 -7.06
CA GLY A 141 14.39 0.67 -7.70
C GLY A 141 13.13 1.44 -7.33
N LEU A 142 13.25 2.76 -7.15
CA LEU A 142 12.14 3.65 -6.83
C LEU A 142 12.12 4.82 -7.83
N LEU A 143 10.97 5.03 -8.47
CA LEU A 143 10.73 6.14 -9.39
C LEU A 143 9.44 6.86 -9.02
N TYR A 144 9.41 8.17 -9.25
CA TYR A 144 8.19 8.96 -9.28
C TYR A 144 8.03 9.58 -10.68
N LEU A 145 6.84 9.38 -11.25
CA LEU A 145 6.41 9.90 -12.53
C LEU A 145 5.30 10.95 -12.29
N PRO A 146 5.53 12.23 -12.60
CA PRO A 146 4.45 13.21 -12.55
C PRO A 146 3.38 12.89 -13.60
N PRO A 147 2.13 13.39 -13.46
CA PRO A 147 0.99 12.97 -14.27
C PRO A 147 1.22 13.00 -15.79
N LEU A 148 1.91 14.03 -16.29
CA LEU A 148 2.21 14.16 -17.73
C LEU A 148 3.13 13.04 -18.21
N VAL A 149 4.19 12.73 -17.46
CA VAL A 149 5.13 11.67 -17.80
C VAL A 149 4.47 10.30 -17.63
N ALA A 150 3.70 10.12 -16.55
CA ALA A 150 2.96 8.89 -16.29
C ALA A 150 2.02 8.54 -17.44
N SER A 151 1.31 9.52 -18.00
CA SER A 151 0.42 9.31 -19.15
C SER A 151 1.18 8.82 -20.38
N ASN A 152 2.34 9.43 -20.67
CA ASN A 152 3.20 8.98 -21.77
C ASN A 152 3.75 7.56 -21.56
N VAL A 153 4.21 7.24 -20.34
CA VAL A 153 4.70 5.89 -20.00
C VAL A 153 3.58 4.86 -20.11
N LEU A 154 2.38 5.16 -19.61
CA LEU A 154 1.25 4.24 -19.65
C LEU A 154 0.71 4.03 -21.08
N SER A 155 0.81 5.04 -21.95
CA SER A 155 0.42 4.91 -23.37
C SER A 155 1.23 3.84 -24.12
N LEU A 156 2.46 3.56 -23.66
CA LEU A 156 3.33 2.55 -24.25
C LEU A 156 2.71 1.15 -24.20
N ALA A 157 1.93 0.83 -23.17
CA ALA A 157 1.31 -0.49 -22.99
C ALA A 157 0.34 -0.87 -24.13
N THR A 158 -0.11 0.09 -24.92
CA THR A 158 -1.01 -0.13 -26.07
C THR A 158 -0.34 0.12 -27.42
N THR A 159 0.94 0.50 -27.44
CA THR A 159 1.66 0.88 -28.65
C THR A 159 2.53 -0.28 -29.14
N TYR A 160 2.43 -0.67 -30.40
CA TYR A 160 3.34 -1.67 -30.97
C TYR A 160 4.79 -1.13 -31.04
N PRO A 161 5.83 -1.93 -30.75
CA PRO A 161 5.79 -3.34 -30.31
C PRO A 161 5.64 -3.54 -28.79
N LEU A 162 5.61 -2.46 -28.00
CA LEU A 162 5.53 -2.49 -26.53
C LEU A 162 4.25 -3.14 -26.00
N SER A 163 3.16 -3.12 -26.78
CA SER A 163 1.93 -3.86 -26.45
C SER A 163 2.15 -5.37 -26.31
N ARG A 164 3.23 -5.92 -26.89
CA ARG A 164 3.64 -7.33 -26.76
C ARG A 164 4.28 -7.65 -25.41
N ALA A 165 4.72 -6.63 -24.66
CA ALA A 165 5.22 -6.77 -23.30
C ALA A 165 4.07 -6.88 -22.27
N THR A 166 2.81 -6.82 -22.72
CA THR A 166 1.63 -6.95 -21.87
C THR A 166 1.03 -8.36 -21.94
N TYR A 167 0.26 -8.74 -20.91
CA TYR A 167 -0.46 -10.01 -20.92
C TYR A 167 -1.41 -10.12 -22.12
N HIS A 168 -2.03 -9.01 -22.55
CA HIS A 168 -2.88 -8.99 -23.74
C HIS A 168 -2.11 -9.35 -25.03
N GLY A 169 -0.87 -8.85 -25.15
CA GLY A 169 -0.01 -9.20 -26.27
C GLY A 169 0.36 -10.68 -26.28
N LEU A 170 0.75 -11.21 -25.11
CA LEU A 170 1.07 -12.62 -24.93
C LEU A 170 -0.12 -13.55 -25.20
N ASP A 171 -1.30 -13.23 -24.64
CA ASP A 171 -2.54 -14.00 -24.83
C ASP A 171 -3.01 -14.01 -26.28
N SER A 172 -2.62 -13.00 -27.06
CA SER A 172 -2.91 -12.92 -28.50
C SER A 172 -1.93 -13.74 -29.36
N GLY A 173 -1.00 -14.49 -28.73
CA GLY A 173 0.00 -15.31 -29.42
C GLY A 173 1.17 -14.52 -30.01
N ALA A 174 1.34 -13.25 -29.65
CA ALA A 174 2.52 -12.50 -30.05
C ALA A 174 3.77 -13.04 -29.32
N ILE A 175 4.93 -13.04 -29.98
CA ILE A 175 6.19 -13.32 -29.28
C ILE A 175 6.37 -12.24 -28.21
N GLY A 176 6.61 -12.64 -26.98
CA GLY A 176 6.78 -11.72 -25.85
C GLY A 176 7.96 -10.79 -26.06
N LEU A 177 7.91 -9.64 -25.39
CA LEU A 177 9.00 -8.68 -25.35
C LEU A 177 9.27 -8.33 -23.88
N ARG A 178 10.47 -8.64 -23.40
CA ARG A 178 10.93 -8.31 -22.04
C ARG A 178 11.64 -6.97 -22.01
N LEU A 179 11.24 -6.11 -21.07
CA LEU A 179 11.79 -4.77 -20.85
C LEU A 179 12.01 -4.54 -19.36
N SER A 180 12.96 -3.68 -19.01
CA SER A 180 13.16 -3.21 -17.65
C SER A 180 12.53 -1.82 -17.49
N LEU A 181 11.48 -1.73 -16.66
CA LEU A 181 10.83 -0.45 -16.37
C LEU A 181 11.79 0.58 -15.76
N PHE A 182 12.80 0.16 -14.99
CA PHE A 182 13.77 1.10 -14.43
C PHE A 182 14.84 1.50 -15.44
N PHE A 183 15.42 0.54 -16.16
CA PHE A 183 16.52 0.84 -17.08
C PHE A 183 16.01 1.49 -18.37
N ASP A 184 15.00 0.93 -19.02
CA ASP A 184 14.53 1.44 -20.33
C ASP A 184 13.85 2.81 -20.19
N ILE A 185 13.12 3.08 -19.10
CA ILE A 185 12.48 4.39 -18.88
C ILE A 185 13.52 5.45 -18.52
N VAL A 186 14.39 5.19 -17.52
CA VAL A 186 15.37 6.19 -17.07
C VAL A 186 16.40 6.46 -18.15
N TYR A 187 16.95 5.41 -18.78
CA TYR A 187 18.00 5.57 -19.78
C TYR A 187 17.50 6.30 -21.03
N ALA A 188 16.24 6.13 -21.43
CA ALA A 188 15.64 6.89 -22.53
C ALA A 188 15.59 8.42 -22.30
N THR A 189 15.71 8.88 -21.05
CA THR A 189 15.70 10.31 -20.71
C THR A 189 17.09 10.95 -20.65
N CYS A 190 18.16 10.14 -20.70
CA CYS A 190 19.54 10.62 -20.59
C CYS A 190 20.43 10.22 -21.78
N ALA A 191 20.14 9.12 -22.47
CA ALA A 191 20.90 8.67 -23.63
C ALA A 191 20.38 9.25 -24.95
N ASP A 192 21.28 9.35 -25.93
CA ASP A 192 20.87 9.60 -27.31
C ASP A 192 20.15 8.36 -27.90
N LEU A 193 19.48 8.55 -29.04
CA LEU A 193 18.66 7.49 -29.64
C LEU A 193 19.47 6.25 -30.00
N GLU A 194 20.63 6.42 -30.62
CA GLU A 194 21.41 5.28 -31.14
C GLU A 194 22.15 4.55 -30.02
N GLU A 195 22.67 5.29 -29.04
CA GLU A 195 23.21 4.76 -27.79
C GLU A 195 22.13 3.96 -27.03
N PHE A 196 20.94 4.54 -26.85
CA PHE A 196 19.83 3.89 -26.15
C PHE A 196 19.41 2.58 -26.82
N VAL A 197 19.22 2.59 -28.14
CA VAL A 197 18.77 1.43 -28.92
C VAL A 197 19.79 0.28 -28.86
N ARG A 198 21.09 0.59 -28.98
CA ARG A 198 22.18 -0.40 -29.01
C ARG A 198 22.65 -0.88 -27.63
N CYS A 199 22.30 -0.16 -26.57
CA CYS A 199 22.71 -0.49 -25.22
C CYS A 199 22.21 -1.89 -24.79
N ARG A 200 23.01 -2.61 -24.02
CA ARG A 200 22.64 -3.92 -23.45
C ARG A 200 22.90 -3.96 -21.95
N ILE A 201 22.58 -2.87 -21.24
CA ILE A 201 22.68 -2.81 -19.78
C ILE A 201 21.66 -3.77 -19.17
N ALA A 202 22.11 -4.54 -18.18
CA ALA A 202 21.34 -5.60 -17.54
C ALA A 202 20.72 -6.56 -18.58
N PRO A 203 21.53 -7.25 -19.40
CA PRO A 203 21.03 -8.13 -20.46
C PRO A 203 20.11 -9.23 -19.91
N GLU A 204 20.27 -9.63 -18.66
CA GLU A 204 19.37 -10.57 -17.97
C GLU A 204 17.97 -10.01 -17.66
N LYS A 205 17.77 -8.69 -17.76
CA LYS A 205 16.48 -7.99 -17.48
C LYS A 205 15.76 -7.53 -18.75
N ILE A 206 16.30 -7.77 -19.95
CA ILE A 206 15.74 -7.34 -21.24
C ILE A 206 15.72 -8.50 -22.25
N ASP A 207 14.89 -8.39 -23.30
CA ASP A 207 14.84 -9.38 -24.37
C ASP A 207 16.04 -9.23 -25.32
N CYS A 208 17.00 -10.15 -25.21
CA CYS A 208 18.16 -10.22 -26.10
C CYS A 208 17.99 -11.25 -27.23
N GLU A 209 16.88 -12.00 -27.25
CA GLU A 209 16.62 -13.04 -28.27
C GLU A 209 16.03 -12.41 -29.54
N HIS A 210 15.22 -11.35 -29.39
CA HIS A 210 14.56 -10.65 -30.49
C HIS A 210 15.09 -9.22 -30.65
N GLU A 211 16.35 -9.09 -31.05
CA GLU A 211 17.07 -7.82 -31.11
C GLU A 211 16.35 -6.74 -31.93
N GLU A 212 15.90 -7.05 -33.15
CA GLU A 212 15.18 -6.09 -34.00
C GLU A 212 13.90 -5.57 -33.35
N LEU A 213 13.21 -6.43 -32.59
CA LEU A 213 11.98 -6.06 -31.89
C LEU A 213 12.27 -5.14 -30.70
N LEU A 214 13.32 -5.45 -29.93
CA LEU A 214 13.79 -4.60 -28.84
C LEU A 214 14.23 -3.23 -29.37
N GLU A 215 14.94 -3.18 -30.49
CA GLU A 215 15.36 -1.92 -31.10
C GLU A 215 14.16 -1.06 -31.50
N LEU A 216 13.16 -1.67 -32.16
CA LEU A 216 11.93 -0.97 -32.52
C LEU A 216 11.18 -0.47 -31.28
N ALA A 217 11.10 -1.29 -30.23
CA ALA A 217 10.49 -0.92 -28.96
C ALA A 217 11.16 0.30 -28.34
N ARG A 218 12.49 0.29 -28.29
CA ARG A 218 13.28 1.40 -27.74
C ARG A 218 13.18 2.68 -28.56
N ARG A 219 13.08 2.60 -29.89
CA ARG A 219 12.79 3.78 -30.71
C ARG A 219 11.45 4.42 -30.32
N VAL A 220 10.43 3.60 -30.04
CA VAL A 220 9.12 4.10 -29.55
C VAL A 220 9.24 4.71 -28.16
N ILE A 221 9.91 4.04 -27.21
CA ILE A 221 10.15 4.57 -25.86
C ILE A 221 10.86 5.93 -25.93
N HIS A 222 11.95 6.01 -26.68
CA HIS A 222 12.74 7.24 -26.85
C HIS A 222 11.89 8.36 -27.45
N SER A 223 11.09 8.08 -28.49
CA SER A 223 10.20 9.09 -29.09
C SER A 223 9.19 9.70 -28.11
N ARG A 224 8.85 8.97 -27.03
CA ARG A 224 7.93 9.43 -25.99
C ARG A 224 8.64 10.10 -24.82
N LEU A 225 9.86 9.67 -24.51
CA LEU A 225 10.53 10.03 -23.25
C LEU A 225 11.75 10.94 -23.41
N ALA A 226 12.34 11.06 -24.60
CA ALA A 226 13.59 11.78 -24.82
C ALA A 226 13.53 13.30 -24.52
N ASN A 227 12.33 13.88 -24.54
CA ASN A 227 12.11 15.28 -24.19
C ASN A 227 12.06 15.53 -22.67
N TYR A 228 12.00 14.47 -21.87
CA TYR A 228 12.04 14.57 -20.41
C TYR A 228 13.46 14.35 -19.90
N ARG A 229 13.70 14.85 -18.69
CA ARG A 229 14.91 14.54 -17.92
C ARG A 229 14.54 13.81 -16.65
N THR A 230 15.42 12.92 -16.22
CA THR A 230 15.33 12.27 -14.91
C THR A 230 16.27 12.96 -13.93
N ARG A 231 15.71 13.45 -12.83
CA ARG A 231 16.46 13.96 -11.68
C ARG A 231 16.81 12.80 -10.76
N ALA A 232 18.04 12.77 -10.27
CA ALA A 232 18.40 11.89 -9.17
C ALA A 232 18.00 12.51 -7.82
N VAL A 233 17.30 11.73 -6.99
CA VAL A 233 16.96 12.09 -5.60
C VAL A 233 17.76 11.18 -4.68
N ILE A 234 18.74 11.76 -3.99
CA ILE A 234 19.63 11.02 -3.11
C ILE A 234 19.01 10.97 -1.71
N LEU A 235 18.72 9.77 -1.23
CA LEU A 235 18.16 9.55 0.11
C LEU A 235 19.29 9.33 1.13
N ASN A 236 19.08 9.86 2.34
CA ASN A 236 19.88 9.57 3.52
C ASN A 236 19.44 8.20 4.07
N THR A 237 20.19 7.17 3.69
CA THR A 237 19.89 5.79 4.08
C THR A 237 20.88 5.29 5.12
N ARG A 238 20.36 4.63 6.17
CA ARG A 238 21.17 3.95 7.18
C ARG A 238 21.79 2.66 6.64
N ALA A 239 21.03 1.93 5.82
CA ALA A 239 21.45 0.67 5.23
C ALA A 239 20.72 0.42 3.91
N VAL A 240 21.42 -0.20 2.97
CA VAL A 240 20.92 -0.59 1.64
C VAL A 240 21.45 -1.98 1.29
N GLN A 241 20.61 -2.85 0.73
CA GLN A 241 20.95 -4.23 0.40
C GLN A 241 20.15 -4.76 -0.80
N TYR A 242 20.76 -5.56 -1.68
CA TYR A 242 20.02 -6.32 -2.67
C TYR A 242 19.38 -7.54 -2.05
N LEU A 243 18.12 -7.80 -2.37
CA LEU A 243 17.51 -9.06 -1.96
C LEU A 243 18.18 -10.26 -2.59
N GLU A 244 18.71 -10.17 -3.81
CA GLU A 244 19.39 -11.30 -4.47
C GLU A 244 20.65 -11.75 -3.72
N THR A 245 21.32 -10.83 -3.03
CA THR A 245 22.60 -11.08 -2.36
C THR A 245 22.43 -11.50 -0.90
N VAL A 246 21.18 -11.61 -0.43
CA VAL A 246 20.85 -12.11 0.90
C VAL A 246 20.91 -13.65 0.89
N PRO A 247 21.82 -14.28 1.66
CA PRO A 247 22.01 -15.73 1.64
C PRO A 247 20.94 -16.50 2.46
N SER A 248 20.20 -15.83 3.33
CA SER A 248 19.28 -16.45 4.29
C SER A 248 17.86 -15.89 4.15
N LEU A 249 17.19 -16.20 3.04
CA LEU A 249 15.76 -15.93 2.92
C LEU A 249 14.98 -17.11 3.48
N VAL A 250 14.14 -16.85 4.48
CA VAL A 250 13.19 -17.86 4.97
C VAL A 250 11.99 -17.87 4.02
N PRO A 251 11.61 -19.04 3.45
CA PRO A 251 10.44 -19.15 2.61
C PRO A 251 9.19 -18.62 3.31
N PHE A 252 8.27 -18.05 2.53
CA PHE A 252 7.01 -17.59 3.07
C PHE A 252 6.15 -18.76 3.54
N GLU A 253 5.87 -18.82 4.84
CA GLU A 253 4.91 -19.76 5.42
C GLU A 253 3.70 -19.00 5.96
N TRP A 254 2.51 -19.39 5.50
CA TRP A 254 1.26 -18.77 5.92
C TRP A 254 1.03 -18.87 7.44
N SER A 255 1.36 -20.03 8.03
CA SER A 255 1.30 -20.25 9.49
C SER A 255 2.20 -19.28 10.26
N HIS A 256 3.46 -19.12 9.83
CA HIS A 256 4.40 -18.18 10.43
C HIS A 256 3.91 -16.74 10.29
N PHE A 257 3.49 -16.34 9.08
CA PHE A 257 2.93 -15.02 8.82
C PHE A 257 1.75 -14.72 9.76
N CYS A 258 0.77 -15.63 9.85
CA CYS A 258 -0.38 -15.47 10.73
C CYS A 258 0.01 -15.41 12.22
N ASN A 259 1.00 -16.21 12.64
CA ASN A 259 1.48 -16.19 14.03
C ASN A 259 2.19 -14.88 14.38
N THR A 260 3.04 -14.36 13.49
CA THR A 260 3.73 -13.07 13.68
C THR A 260 2.74 -11.92 13.68
N VAL A 261 1.78 -11.94 12.75
CA VAL A 261 0.63 -11.03 12.73
C VAL A 261 -0.15 -11.07 14.04
N ARG A 262 -0.48 -12.26 14.55
CA ARG A 262 -1.21 -12.43 15.82
C ARG A 262 -0.42 -11.86 16.99
N LYS A 263 0.87 -12.19 17.08
CA LYS A 263 1.75 -11.68 18.14
C LYS A 263 1.86 -10.15 18.10
N GLN A 264 1.99 -9.58 16.91
CA GLN A 264 2.05 -8.13 16.73
C GLN A 264 0.71 -7.47 17.08
N LEU A 265 -0.41 -8.11 16.72
CA LEU A 265 -1.74 -7.71 17.13
C LEU A 265 -1.86 -7.73 18.66
N GLU A 266 -1.50 -8.81 19.36
CA GLU A 266 -1.53 -8.92 20.82
C GLU A 266 -0.72 -7.81 21.52
N VAL A 267 0.52 -7.58 21.08
CA VAL A 267 1.39 -6.50 21.60
C VAL A 267 0.76 -5.14 21.38
N ASN A 268 0.21 -4.91 20.19
CA ASN A 268 -0.38 -3.62 19.85
C ASN A 268 -1.72 -3.40 20.55
N LEU A 269 -2.55 -4.43 20.72
CA LEU A 269 -3.82 -4.38 21.46
C LEU A 269 -3.61 -3.93 22.91
N ALA A 270 -2.54 -4.41 23.56
CA ALA A 270 -2.16 -3.92 24.89
C ALA A 270 -1.87 -2.40 24.89
N SER A 271 -1.31 -1.86 23.80
CA SER A 271 -1.04 -0.42 23.63
C SER A 271 -2.22 0.43 23.11
N ILE A 272 -3.25 -0.19 22.49
CA ILE A 272 -4.49 0.51 22.08
C ILE A 272 -5.22 1.11 23.29
N SER A 273 -5.09 0.46 24.46
CA SER A 273 -5.61 0.95 25.73
C SER A 273 -4.95 2.25 26.22
N SER A 274 -3.78 2.63 25.69
CA SER A 274 -2.99 3.80 26.13
C SER A 274 -2.77 4.87 25.06
N GLN A 275 -2.77 4.52 23.77
CA GLN A 275 -2.52 5.46 22.66
C GLN A 275 -3.67 5.41 21.63
N SER A 276 -4.17 6.58 21.23
CA SER A 276 -5.26 6.73 20.25
C SER A 276 -4.83 6.25 18.86
N ARG A 277 -5.01 4.95 18.57
CA ARG A 277 -4.62 4.32 17.30
C ARG A 277 -5.83 3.93 16.45
N PRO A 278 -5.75 4.01 15.11
CA PRO A 278 -6.86 3.61 14.24
C PRO A 278 -7.12 2.10 14.38
N ILE A 279 -8.37 1.71 14.57
CA ILE A 279 -8.77 0.30 14.82
C ILE A 279 -8.86 -0.55 13.54
N VAL A 280 -9.05 0.11 12.39
CA VAL A 280 -9.26 -0.53 11.07
C VAL A 280 -8.08 -1.41 10.62
N PRO A 281 -6.81 -1.01 10.75
CA PRO A 281 -5.67 -1.87 10.39
C PRO A 281 -5.66 -3.17 11.19
N TYR A 282 -5.87 -3.10 12.51
CA TYR A 282 -5.93 -4.27 13.40
C TYR A 282 -7.08 -5.23 13.02
N LEU A 283 -8.23 -4.66 12.64
CA LEU A 283 -9.40 -5.40 12.16
C LEU A 283 -9.12 -6.15 10.86
N ARG A 284 -8.55 -5.47 9.86
CA ARG A 284 -8.13 -6.09 8.60
C ARG A 284 -7.07 -7.18 8.80
N THR A 285 -6.21 -7.00 9.78
CA THR A 285 -5.17 -7.96 10.10
C THR A 285 -5.70 -9.24 10.76
N ALA A 286 -6.67 -9.15 11.68
CA ALA A 286 -7.33 -10.34 12.25
C ALA A 286 -8.12 -11.12 11.19
N LEU A 287 -8.72 -10.43 10.21
CA LEU A 287 -9.40 -11.07 9.07
C LEU A 287 -8.45 -11.92 8.22
N ALA A 288 -7.20 -11.49 8.09
CA ALA A 288 -6.20 -12.20 7.30
C ALA A 288 -5.83 -13.56 7.91
N SER A 289 -5.91 -13.73 9.24
CA SER A 289 -5.52 -15.01 9.87
C SER A 289 -6.52 -16.14 9.64
N ARG A 290 -7.79 -15.82 9.36
CA ARG A 290 -8.91 -16.76 9.14
C ARG A 290 -9.15 -17.78 10.27
N PHE A 291 -8.53 -17.62 11.43
CA PHE A 291 -8.83 -18.44 12.61
C PHE A 291 -9.93 -17.80 13.45
N THR A 292 -11.00 -18.54 13.72
CA THR A 292 -12.13 -18.04 14.52
C THR A 292 -11.71 -17.53 15.89
N SER A 293 -10.66 -18.11 16.50
CA SER A 293 -10.07 -17.62 17.76
C SER A 293 -9.58 -16.17 17.68
N ASP A 294 -9.03 -15.77 16.53
CA ASP A 294 -8.47 -14.43 16.34
C ASP A 294 -9.59 -13.40 16.15
N LEU A 295 -10.70 -13.80 15.50
CA LEU A 295 -11.93 -13.00 15.46
C LEU A 295 -12.50 -12.78 16.86
N HIS A 296 -12.52 -13.82 17.71
CA HIS A 296 -12.98 -13.69 19.09
C HIS A 296 -12.07 -12.77 19.91
N ALA A 297 -10.75 -12.94 19.82
CA ALA A 297 -9.78 -12.09 20.50
C ALA A 297 -9.91 -10.62 20.09
N LEU A 298 -10.17 -10.36 18.81
CA LEU A 298 -10.41 -9.03 18.30
C LEU A 298 -11.74 -8.42 18.79
N LEU A 299 -12.83 -9.19 18.80
CA LEU A 299 -14.10 -8.75 19.38
C LEU A 299 -13.94 -8.41 20.87
N ASP A 300 -13.15 -9.20 21.59
CA ASP A 300 -12.84 -8.92 23.00
C ASP A 300 -11.98 -7.66 23.15
N ALA A 301 -11.05 -7.40 22.24
CA ALA A 301 -10.25 -6.18 22.26
C ALA A 301 -11.08 -4.89 22.07
N ILE A 302 -12.13 -4.95 21.25
CA ILE A 302 -13.05 -3.81 21.03
C ILE A 302 -13.75 -3.39 22.33
N LEU A 303 -14.02 -4.32 23.25
CA LEU A 303 -14.63 -4.03 24.56
C LEU A 303 -13.78 -3.10 25.44
N TRP A 304 -12.48 -3.06 25.19
CA TRP A 304 -11.51 -2.26 25.95
C TRP A 304 -11.19 -0.91 25.28
N VAL A 305 -11.79 -0.60 24.13
CA VAL A 305 -11.57 0.67 23.43
C VAL A 305 -12.43 1.77 24.07
N SER A 306 -11.77 2.77 24.67
CA SER A 306 -12.48 3.88 25.30
C SER A 306 -13.29 4.71 24.28
N PRO A 307 -14.58 5.00 24.54
CA PRO A 307 -15.42 5.87 23.69
C PRO A 307 -14.89 7.30 23.57
N GLN A 308 -14.06 7.75 24.52
CA GLN A 308 -13.40 9.06 24.47
C GLN A 308 -12.29 9.14 23.42
N ARG A 309 -11.87 8.01 22.85
CA ARG A 309 -10.71 7.90 21.95
C ARG A 309 -11.08 7.47 20.54
N VAL A 310 -12.07 6.60 20.38
CA VAL A 310 -12.63 6.21 19.07
C VAL A 310 -14.14 6.28 19.15
N ASP A 311 -14.76 7.01 18.22
CA ASP A 311 -16.22 7.13 18.15
C ASP A 311 -16.88 5.75 18.06
N THR A 312 -17.88 5.50 18.90
CA THR A 312 -18.56 4.20 18.98
C THR A 312 -19.21 3.79 17.64
N ALA A 313 -19.72 4.74 16.84
CA ALA A 313 -20.27 4.43 15.53
C ALA A 313 -19.18 3.89 14.59
N VAL A 314 -17.99 4.49 14.62
CA VAL A 314 -16.84 4.01 13.83
C VAL A 314 -16.44 2.60 14.26
N GLN A 315 -16.39 2.33 15.57
CA GLN A 315 -16.09 0.99 16.08
C GLN A 315 -17.09 -0.05 15.55
N LEU A 316 -18.39 0.19 15.74
CA LEU A 316 -19.46 -0.72 15.33
C LEU A 316 -19.51 -0.92 13.81
N ALA A 317 -19.32 0.16 13.02
CA ALA A 317 -19.25 0.06 11.58
C ALA A 317 -18.06 -0.80 11.12
N THR A 318 -16.93 -0.71 11.82
CA THR A 318 -15.75 -1.52 11.48
C THR A 318 -15.91 -2.98 11.89
N VAL A 319 -16.65 -3.28 12.97
CA VAL A 319 -17.04 -4.66 13.30
C VAL A 319 -17.95 -5.23 12.21
N SER A 320 -18.94 -4.47 11.75
CA SER A 320 -19.79 -4.88 10.64
C SER A 320 -18.97 -5.23 9.39
N GLU A 321 -18.04 -4.35 9.01
CA GLU A 321 -17.17 -4.57 7.84
C GLU A 321 -16.32 -5.83 7.99
N THR A 322 -15.76 -6.04 9.19
CA THR A 322 -15.01 -7.25 9.54
C THR A 322 -15.87 -8.51 9.36
N LEU A 323 -17.07 -8.55 9.93
CA LEU A 323 -17.97 -9.70 9.78
C LEU A 323 -18.33 -9.95 8.31
N TRP A 324 -18.62 -8.89 7.55
CA TRP A 324 -18.91 -8.99 6.12
C TRP A 324 -17.76 -9.62 5.33
N ILE A 325 -16.54 -9.15 5.53
CA ILE A 325 -15.34 -9.71 4.91
C ILE A 325 -15.11 -11.15 5.35
N TRP A 326 -15.34 -11.46 6.64
CA TRP A 326 -15.20 -12.82 7.20
C TRP A 326 -16.15 -13.82 6.55
N ALA A 327 -17.36 -13.38 6.17
CA ALA A 327 -18.29 -14.22 5.40
C ALA A 327 -17.78 -14.54 3.98
N GLY A 328 -16.74 -13.85 3.50
CA GLY A 328 -16.02 -14.18 2.27
C GLY A 328 -16.88 -14.12 1.01
N GLY A 329 -17.83 -13.17 0.96
CA GLY A 329 -18.79 -13.03 -0.15
C GLY A 329 -19.88 -14.11 -0.18
N ARG A 330 -19.96 -14.97 0.84
CA ARG A 330 -21.01 -15.98 1.00
C ARG A 330 -22.07 -15.46 1.97
N GLY A 331 -23.31 -15.97 1.89
CA GLY A 331 -24.36 -15.62 2.85
C GLY A 331 -25.41 -14.60 2.40
N GLY A 332 -25.34 -14.13 1.15
CA GLY A 332 -26.37 -13.28 0.53
C GLY A 332 -26.11 -11.78 0.68
N LEU A 333 -27.13 -10.97 0.42
CA LEU A 333 -27.03 -9.51 0.43
C LEU A 333 -26.91 -8.94 1.85
N ARG A 334 -26.06 -7.91 1.98
CA ARG A 334 -25.96 -7.06 3.17
C ARG A 334 -27.11 -6.03 3.28
N ALA A 335 -28.02 -5.99 2.31
CA ALA A 335 -29.20 -5.13 2.35
C ALA A 335 -30.41 -5.81 3.02
N GLY A 336 -31.11 -5.09 3.90
CA GLY A 336 -32.38 -5.54 4.50
C GLY A 336 -32.55 -5.15 5.97
N PRO A 337 -33.76 -5.27 6.54
CA PRO A 337 -34.07 -4.78 7.88
C PRO A 337 -33.27 -5.51 8.97
N ALA A 338 -32.71 -4.74 9.90
CA ALA A 338 -31.92 -5.23 11.03
C ALA A 338 -32.77 -5.47 12.30
N ALA A 339 -34.00 -5.97 12.14
CA ALA A 339 -35.02 -6.07 13.19
C ALA A 339 -35.04 -7.42 13.93
N ASN A 340 -33.88 -8.04 14.18
CA ASN A 340 -33.83 -9.29 14.91
C ASN A 340 -33.93 -9.01 16.42
N GLU A 341 -34.89 -9.65 17.10
CA GLU A 341 -35.15 -9.44 18.53
C GLU A 341 -33.93 -9.67 19.42
N HIS A 342 -33.04 -10.59 19.03
CA HIS A 342 -31.80 -10.88 19.75
C HIS A 342 -30.86 -9.67 19.83
N PHE A 343 -30.83 -8.84 18.78
CA PHE A 343 -30.02 -7.62 18.73
C PHE A 343 -30.80 -6.37 19.10
N ALA A 344 -32.10 -6.31 18.79
CA ALA A 344 -32.94 -5.13 18.95
C ALA A 344 -32.97 -4.59 20.38
N ARG A 345 -32.99 -5.48 21.38
CA ARG A 345 -32.97 -5.12 22.81
C ARG A 345 -31.71 -4.33 23.23
N HIS A 346 -30.60 -4.50 22.51
CA HIS A 346 -29.34 -3.84 22.82
C HIS A 346 -29.22 -2.45 22.17
N PHE A 347 -30.03 -2.16 21.14
CA PHE A 347 -30.03 -0.83 20.50
C PHE A 347 -30.55 0.27 21.44
N ALA A 348 -31.48 -0.06 22.35
CA ALA A 348 -31.96 0.88 23.36
C ALA A 348 -30.84 1.39 24.27
N LEU A 349 -29.83 0.56 24.57
CA LEU A 349 -28.66 0.95 25.35
C LEU A 349 -27.75 1.91 24.58
N LEU A 350 -27.75 1.85 23.24
CA LEU A 350 -26.98 2.75 22.38
C LEU A 350 -27.63 4.11 22.17
N GLU A 351 -28.90 4.28 22.51
CA GLU A 351 -29.59 5.57 22.39
C GLU A 351 -29.14 6.57 23.46
N ARG A 352 -28.55 6.12 24.57
CA ARG A 352 -28.09 6.99 25.68
C ARG A 352 -26.59 6.92 25.87
N ARG A 353 -25.96 8.06 26.14
CA ARG A 353 -24.50 8.14 26.30
C ARG A 353 -24.01 7.31 27.48
N GLU A 354 -24.73 7.31 28.61
CA GLU A 354 -24.29 6.60 29.82
C GLU A 354 -24.26 5.07 29.63
N THR A 355 -25.16 4.52 28.81
CA THR A 355 -25.30 3.07 28.59
C THR A 355 -24.65 2.59 27.30
N THR A 356 -23.96 3.46 26.55
CA THR A 356 -23.42 3.11 25.22
C THR A 356 -22.42 1.97 25.29
N GLN A 357 -21.51 2.00 26.26
CA GLN A 357 -20.48 0.97 26.40
C GLN A 357 -21.08 -0.39 26.82
N GLU A 358 -22.12 -0.37 27.65
CA GLU A 358 -22.92 -1.55 27.98
C GLU A 358 -23.61 -2.10 26.74
N GLY A 359 -24.23 -1.24 25.92
CA GLY A 359 -24.83 -1.64 24.65
C GLY A 359 -23.84 -2.31 23.68
N VAL A 360 -22.62 -1.78 23.55
CA VAL A 360 -21.56 -2.39 22.74
C VAL A 360 -21.16 -3.76 23.30
N ARG A 361 -21.01 -3.87 24.62
CA ARG A 361 -20.67 -5.14 25.29
C ARG A 361 -21.72 -6.21 25.01
N GLU A 362 -22.98 -5.87 25.21
CA GLU A 362 -24.09 -6.80 25.00
C GLU A 362 -24.24 -7.22 23.54
N LEU A 363 -23.99 -6.32 22.57
CA LEU A 363 -23.94 -6.68 21.15
C LEU A 363 -22.85 -7.70 20.82
N ILE A 364 -21.67 -7.55 21.42
CA ILE A 364 -20.55 -8.49 21.22
C ILE A 364 -20.82 -9.83 21.90
N VAL A 365 -21.39 -9.84 23.11
CA VAL A 365 -21.83 -11.07 23.78
C VAL A 365 -22.89 -11.78 22.92
N ALA A 366 -23.89 -11.04 22.44
CA ALA A 366 -24.94 -11.56 21.58
C ALA A 366 -24.38 -12.19 20.29
N LEU A 367 -23.34 -11.60 19.70
CA LEU A 367 -22.65 -12.15 18.54
C LEU A 367 -21.94 -13.48 18.83
N LYS A 368 -21.19 -13.55 19.94
CA LYS A 368 -20.39 -14.73 20.33
C LYS A 368 -21.29 -15.91 20.74
N ASP A 369 -22.30 -15.64 21.57
CA ASP A 369 -23.10 -16.70 22.19
C ASP A 369 -24.32 -17.09 21.34
N GLY A 370 -24.78 -16.20 20.44
CA GLY A 370 -26.00 -16.40 19.65
C GLY A 370 -25.83 -17.24 18.38
N ASN A 371 -24.75 -18.04 18.26
CA ASN A 371 -24.45 -18.87 17.09
C ASN A 371 -24.33 -18.08 15.77
N TRP A 372 -24.08 -16.77 15.84
CA TRP A 372 -24.08 -15.86 14.69
C TRP A 372 -22.83 -15.99 13.81
N LEU A 373 -21.78 -16.63 14.32
CA LEU A 373 -20.52 -16.89 13.62
C LEU A 373 -20.47 -18.27 12.93
N SER A 374 -21.55 -19.06 13.01
CA SER A 374 -21.56 -20.46 12.56
C SER A 374 -21.69 -20.68 11.07
N THR A 375 -22.37 -19.78 10.36
CA THR A 375 -22.62 -19.88 8.93
C THR A 375 -22.42 -18.53 8.27
N PRO A 376 -22.00 -18.47 6.99
CA PRO A 376 -21.86 -17.21 6.29
C PRO A 376 -23.15 -16.37 6.29
N GLN A 377 -24.32 -17.01 6.17
CA GLN A 377 -25.62 -16.33 6.25
C GLN A 377 -25.84 -15.66 7.61
N ALA A 378 -25.51 -16.35 8.70
CA ALA A 378 -25.60 -15.80 10.05
C ALA A 378 -24.61 -14.64 10.24
N ILE A 379 -23.38 -14.78 9.73
CA ILE A 379 -22.34 -13.74 9.81
C ILE A 379 -22.77 -12.47 9.06
N VAL A 380 -23.29 -12.60 7.83
CA VAL A 380 -23.80 -11.46 7.05
C VAL A 380 -24.98 -10.78 7.75
N ARG A 381 -25.86 -11.55 8.39
CA ARG A 381 -26.95 -11.00 9.21
C ARG A 381 -26.42 -10.26 10.42
N ALA A 382 -25.44 -10.81 11.13
CA ALA A 382 -24.80 -10.14 12.25
C ALA A 382 -24.12 -8.84 11.83
N ALA A 383 -23.38 -8.83 10.70
CA ALA A 383 -22.77 -7.63 10.14
C ALA A 383 -23.81 -6.50 10.00
N ARG A 384 -24.98 -6.79 9.41
CA ARG A 384 -26.09 -5.83 9.30
C ARG A 384 -26.56 -5.26 10.64
N HIS A 385 -26.61 -6.07 11.69
CA HIS A 385 -27.00 -5.59 13.02
C HIS A 385 -25.96 -4.64 13.63
N PHE A 386 -24.66 -4.89 13.41
CA PHE A 386 -23.60 -3.97 13.83
C PHE A 386 -23.59 -2.67 13.01
N GLU A 387 -23.92 -2.72 11.72
CA GLU A 387 -24.11 -1.53 10.90
C GLU A 387 -25.31 -0.69 11.37
N ALA A 388 -26.44 -1.33 11.66
CA ALA A 388 -27.60 -0.64 12.23
C ALA A 388 -27.29 -0.03 13.60
N ALA A 389 -26.53 -0.73 14.45
CA ALA A 389 -26.05 -0.21 15.72
C ALA A 389 -25.18 1.04 15.54
N ALA A 390 -24.27 1.03 14.55
CA ALA A 390 -23.47 2.20 14.21
C ALA A 390 -24.35 3.38 13.79
N GLN A 391 -25.38 3.14 12.98
CA GLN A 391 -26.34 4.17 12.55
C GLN A 391 -27.11 4.77 13.72
N VAL A 392 -27.48 3.98 14.74
CA VAL A 392 -28.11 4.50 15.97
C VAL A 392 -27.16 5.49 16.67
N CYS A 393 -25.89 5.13 16.83
CA CYS A 393 -24.89 6.01 17.43
C CYS A 393 -24.65 7.28 16.59
N THR A 394 -24.53 7.15 15.26
CA THR A 394 -24.38 8.29 14.35
C THR A 394 -25.58 9.24 14.43
N ARG A 395 -26.79 8.70 14.37
CA ARG A 395 -28.03 9.48 14.48
C ARG A 395 -28.07 10.26 15.79
N ARG A 396 -27.77 9.62 16.91
CA ARG A 396 -27.71 10.29 18.22
C ARG A 396 -26.69 11.44 18.21
N LEU A 397 -25.47 11.19 17.72
CA LEU A 397 -24.43 12.22 17.65
C LEU A 397 -24.87 13.42 16.82
N VAL A 398 -25.48 13.17 15.65
CA VAL A 398 -26.03 14.23 14.80
C VAL A 398 -27.12 15.01 15.53
N LEU A 399 -28.07 14.34 16.18
CA LEU A 399 -29.14 15.00 16.93
C LEU A 399 -28.61 15.86 18.08
N GLU A 400 -27.61 15.39 18.82
CA GLU A 400 -26.98 16.15 19.90
C GLU A 400 -26.27 17.40 19.37
N ILE A 401 -25.52 17.28 18.27
CA ILE A 401 -24.86 18.41 17.60
C ILE A 401 -25.90 19.41 17.10
N CYS A 402 -26.91 18.93 16.38
CA CYS A 402 -28.01 19.77 15.88
C CYS A 402 -28.72 20.48 17.04
N THR A 403 -29.03 19.81 18.14
CA THR A 403 -29.71 20.43 19.29
C THR A 403 -28.82 21.48 19.99
N LYS A 404 -27.50 21.25 20.04
CA LYS A 404 -26.54 22.19 20.64
C LYS A 404 -26.33 23.45 19.79
N HIS A 405 -26.34 23.31 18.47
CA HIS A 405 -25.99 24.38 17.53
C HIS A 405 -27.20 25.05 16.86
N LEU A 406 -28.34 24.38 16.81
CA LEU A 406 -29.61 24.88 16.30
C LEU A 406 -30.54 25.05 17.50
N ARG A 407 -30.40 26.16 18.24
CA ARG A 407 -31.46 26.56 19.17
C ARG A 407 -32.69 26.92 18.34
N PRO A 408 -33.90 26.42 18.67
CA PRO A 408 -35.11 26.96 18.08
C PRO A 408 -35.12 28.46 18.37
N SER A 409 -35.25 29.28 17.32
CA SER A 409 -35.58 30.69 17.50
C SER A 409 -36.83 30.71 18.38
N SER A 410 -36.74 31.32 19.55
CA SER A 410 -37.91 31.52 20.42
C SER A 410 -39.04 32.04 19.55
N VAL A 411 -40.12 31.27 19.45
CA VAL A 411 -41.40 31.73 18.94
C VAL A 411 -41.66 33.03 19.68
N ARG A 412 -41.67 34.15 18.95
CA ARG A 412 -42.19 35.41 19.47
C ARG A 412 -43.64 35.11 19.82
N GLU A 413 -43.93 34.95 21.10
CA GLU A 413 -45.30 35.07 21.60
C GLU A 413 -45.79 36.44 21.13
N GLY A 414 -46.71 36.41 20.16
CA GLY A 414 -47.46 37.58 19.75
C GLY A 414 -48.20 38.09 20.98
N THR A 415 -47.77 39.23 21.46
CA THR A 415 -48.54 40.05 22.38
C THR A 415 -49.68 40.65 21.57
N ASP A 416 -50.83 39.97 21.60
CA ASP A 416 -52.11 40.61 21.35
C ASP A 416 -52.62 41.17 22.69
N SER A 417 -52.39 42.48 22.91
CA SER A 417 -53.35 43.43 23.51
C SER A 417 -52.83 44.86 23.41
#